data_AF-A0AAV5KJF6-F1
#
_entry.id   AF-A0AAV5KJF6-F1
#
_cell.length_a   1.000
_cell.length_b   1.000
_cell.length_c   1.000
_cell.angle_alpha   90.00
_cell.angle_beta   90.00
_cell.angle_gamma   90.00
#
_symmetry.space_group_name_H-M   'P 1'
#
loop_
_entity.id
_entity.type
_entity.pdbx_description
1 polymer ?
#
loop_
_entity_poly.entity_id
_entity_poly.type
_entity_poly.pdbx_seq_one_letter_code
_entity_poly.pdbx_strand_id
1 'polypeptide(L)'
;MESKSSQTKKKEDLSIQIAKPQPIPHLEPSRPSDLRFDRLQRSDQGLKPGERLEFGQFVAREAVVDEEFWTAAWLRAESHWEGKPGERHIDNFKRKFAEQEFNAIKRRCRGQHWQKCRCMITVKKEERNVKRTILKSIVGTLDFSIRHLLHGESFPGELGKPLSCSIHTANINKYGYVSNLCVAKSARRQSIASNMLYFVMELARSDGKM
;
A
#
# COMPACT_ATOMS: atom_id res chain seq x y z
N MET A 1 9.98 61.25 -63.11
CA MET A 1 10.19 60.97 -61.67
C MET A 1 9.00 60.14 -61.23
N GLU A 2 8.98 58.83 -61.50
CA GLU A 2 9.61 57.77 -60.69
C GLU A 2 9.15 57.81 -59.22
N SER A 3 8.20 56.96 -58.79
CA SER A 3 8.33 55.53 -58.41
C SER A 3 8.82 55.42 -56.94
N LYS A 4 8.22 54.70 -55.98
CA LYS A 4 7.38 53.49 -56.00
C LYS A 4 6.46 53.45 -54.77
N SER A 5 5.20 53.10 -54.97
CA SER A 5 4.40 52.37 -53.99
C SER A 5 4.56 50.88 -54.29
N SER A 6 4.80 50.05 -53.28
CA SER A 6 4.87 48.59 -53.44
C SER A 6 4.33 47.88 -52.20
N GLN A 7 3.05 47.54 -52.30
CA GLN A 7 2.40 46.25 -52.02
C GLN A 7 2.98 45.29 -50.96
N THR A 8 2.05 44.95 -50.05
CA THR A 8 1.72 43.62 -49.51
C THR A 8 2.77 42.83 -48.73
N LYS A 9 2.40 42.41 -47.52
CA LYS A 9 2.18 40.98 -47.21
C LYS A 9 1.49 40.74 -45.87
N LYS A 10 0.45 39.91 -45.97
CA LYS A 10 -0.03 38.84 -45.07
C LYS A 10 -0.34 39.16 -43.60
N LYS A 11 -1.65 39.15 -43.34
CA LYS A 11 -2.25 38.59 -42.11
C LYS A 11 -1.73 37.15 -41.92
N GLU A 12 -1.08 36.89 -40.80
CA GLU A 12 -0.92 35.55 -40.26
C GLU A 12 -1.90 35.41 -39.10
N ASP A 13 -2.98 34.66 -39.35
CA ASP A 13 -3.84 34.12 -38.31
C ASP A 13 -3.00 33.17 -37.45
N LEU A 14 -2.59 33.63 -36.27
CA LEU A 14 -2.17 32.73 -35.20
C LEU A 14 -3.42 32.15 -34.56
N SER A 15 -3.94 31.09 -35.19
CA SER A 15 -4.93 30.21 -34.61
C SER A 15 -4.36 29.65 -33.30
N ILE A 16 -4.83 30.19 -32.17
CA ILE A 16 -4.61 29.59 -30.86
C ILE A 16 -5.35 28.26 -30.88
N GLN A 17 -4.62 27.16 -31.13
CA GLN A 17 -5.14 25.83 -30.85
C GLN A 17 -5.33 25.75 -29.33
N ILE A 18 -6.56 26.00 -28.88
CA ILE A 18 -6.99 25.66 -27.53
C ILE A 18 -6.79 24.15 -27.41
N ALA A 19 -5.75 23.75 -26.68
CA ALA A 19 -5.51 22.37 -26.37
C ALA A 19 -6.78 21.78 -25.74
N LYS A 20 -7.29 20.70 -26.33
CA LYS A 20 -8.40 19.93 -25.77
C LYS A 20 -8.12 19.67 -24.28
N PRO A 21 -9.10 19.87 -23.38
CA PRO A 21 -8.93 19.44 -22.00
C PRO A 21 -8.57 17.95 -22.02
N GLN A 22 -7.42 17.62 -21.43
CA GLN A 22 -7.02 16.23 -21.27
C GLN A 22 -8.11 15.54 -20.46
N PRO A 23 -8.59 14.35 -20.87
CA PRO A 23 -9.55 13.61 -20.08
C PRO A 23 -8.90 13.32 -18.73
N ILE A 24 -9.56 13.75 -17.65
CA ILE A 24 -9.32 13.27 -16.30
C ILE A 24 -9.15 11.74 -16.42
N PRO A 25 -8.09 11.11 -15.86
CA PRO A 25 -7.94 9.67 -15.91
C PRO A 25 -9.23 9.08 -15.37
N HIS A 26 -10.03 8.50 -16.26
CA HIS A 26 -11.30 7.90 -15.91
C HIS A 26 -10.94 6.84 -14.88
N LEU A 27 -11.34 7.07 -13.63
CA LEU A 27 -11.18 6.10 -12.58
C LEU A 27 -12.11 4.96 -12.99
N GLU A 28 -11.55 4.00 -13.74
CA GLU A 28 -12.25 2.77 -14.11
C GLU A 28 -12.99 2.29 -12.87
N PRO A 29 -14.34 2.22 -12.88
CA PRO A 29 -15.07 1.72 -11.73
C PRO A 29 -14.45 0.36 -11.44
N SER A 30 -13.93 0.21 -10.21
CA SER A 30 -13.33 -1.02 -9.77
C SER A 30 -14.31 -2.13 -10.14
N ARG A 31 -13.92 -3.02 -11.06
CA ARG A 31 -14.70 -4.22 -11.37
C ARG A 31 -15.17 -4.79 -10.02
N PRO A 32 -16.46 -5.16 -9.87
CA PRO A 32 -16.92 -5.76 -8.63
C PRO A 32 -15.92 -6.85 -8.29
N SER A 33 -15.29 -6.73 -7.13
CA SER A 33 -14.28 -7.71 -6.75
C SER A 33 -15.06 -8.99 -6.54
N ASP A 34 -14.86 -9.99 -7.41
CA ASP A 34 -15.47 -11.33 -7.31
C ASP A 34 -14.85 -12.07 -6.11
N LEU A 35 -15.10 -11.53 -4.91
CA LEU A 35 -14.61 -12.05 -3.65
C LEU A 35 -15.25 -13.41 -3.40
N ARG A 36 -14.41 -14.44 -3.29
CA ARG A 36 -14.84 -15.79 -2.94
C ARG A 36 -14.41 -16.16 -1.53
N PHE A 37 -15.31 -16.01 -0.58
CA PHE A 37 -15.04 -16.21 0.85
C PHE A 37 -14.76 -17.68 1.25
N ASP A 38 -15.12 -18.60 0.37
CA ASP A 38 -14.93 -20.05 0.42
C ASP A 38 -13.58 -20.51 -0.17
N ARG A 39 -12.78 -19.58 -0.71
CA ARG A 39 -11.46 -19.90 -1.26
C ARG A 39 -10.53 -20.43 -0.14
N LEU A 40 -9.94 -21.59 -0.40
CA LEU A 40 -8.95 -22.21 0.48
C LEU A 40 -7.63 -21.45 0.48
N GLN A 41 -6.91 -21.53 1.60
CA GLN A 41 -5.56 -21.00 1.73
C GLN A 41 -4.65 -21.62 0.67
N ARG A 42 -3.86 -20.77 0.01
CA ARG A 42 -2.86 -21.20 -0.97
C ARG A 42 -1.67 -21.85 -0.26
N SER A 43 -1.06 -22.86 -0.88
CA SER A 43 0.25 -23.36 -0.44
C SER A 43 1.35 -22.31 -0.62
N ASP A 44 2.08 -22.05 0.45
CA ASP A 44 3.22 -21.11 0.47
C ASP A 44 4.54 -21.75 0.02
N GLN A 45 4.53 -23.03 -0.39
CA GLN A 45 5.73 -23.81 -0.73
C GLN A 45 6.48 -23.31 -1.98
N GLY A 46 5.82 -22.52 -2.84
CA GLY A 46 6.41 -21.99 -4.08
C GLY A 46 7.01 -20.58 -3.94
N LEU A 47 7.02 -19.98 -2.75
CA LEU A 47 7.57 -18.64 -2.52
C LEU A 47 9.09 -18.68 -2.39
N LYS A 48 9.78 -17.70 -2.98
CA LYS A 48 11.24 -17.65 -2.93
C LYS A 48 11.74 -17.37 -1.51
N PRO A 49 12.97 -17.78 -1.17
CA PRO A 49 13.63 -17.33 0.06
C PRO A 49 13.61 -15.80 0.12
N GLY A 50 13.14 -15.22 1.24
CA GLY A 50 13.00 -13.77 1.44
C GLY A 50 11.61 -13.19 1.15
N GLU A 51 10.74 -13.90 0.40
CA GLU A 51 9.36 -13.47 0.15
C GLU A 51 8.37 -13.88 1.25
N ARG A 52 8.84 -14.71 2.20
CA ARG A 52 8.09 -15.18 3.36
C ARG A 52 8.98 -15.31 4.60
N LEU A 53 8.36 -15.15 5.76
CA LEU A 53 8.95 -15.49 7.06
C LEU A 53 8.08 -16.55 7.73
N GLU A 54 8.66 -17.69 8.09
CA GLU A 54 7.99 -18.71 8.89
C GLU A 54 8.37 -18.58 10.36
N PHE A 55 7.38 -18.61 11.25
CA PHE A 55 7.62 -18.59 12.70
C PHE A 55 6.53 -19.39 13.42
N GLY A 56 6.93 -20.44 14.12
CA GLY A 56 6.01 -21.38 14.75
C GLY A 56 4.96 -21.92 13.76
N GLN A 57 3.69 -21.77 14.14
CA GLN A 57 2.53 -22.17 13.32
C GLN A 57 2.09 -21.10 12.31
N PHE A 58 2.88 -20.05 12.09
CA PHE A 58 2.52 -18.92 11.26
C PHE A 58 3.50 -18.72 10.09
N VAL A 59 3.00 -18.08 9.04
CA VAL A 59 3.78 -17.62 7.90
C VAL A 59 3.39 -16.17 7.61
N ALA A 60 4.35 -15.25 7.57
CA ALA A 60 4.15 -13.90 7.08
C ALA A 60 4.61 -13.79 5.62
N ARG A 61 3.81 -13.13 4.78
CA ARG A 61 4.09 -12.90 3.36
C ARG A 61 3.26 -11.73 2.81
N GLU A 62 3.56 -11.31 1.59
CA GLU A 62 2.75 -10.29 0.91
C GLU A 62 1.37 -10.85 0.49
N ALA A 63 0.35 -10.00 0.56
CA ALA A 63 -0.99 -10.27 0.04
C ALA A 63 -1.00 -10.17 -1.49
N VAL A 64 -1.64 -11.15 -2.14
CA VAL A 64 -1.65 -11.31 -3.59
C VAL A 64 -3.07 -11.30 -4.15
N VAL A 65 -4.03 -11.89 -3.42
CA VAL A 65 -5.43 -12.02 -3.88
C VAL A 65 -6.38 -11.10 -3.14
N ASP A 66 -7.48 -10.72 -3.78
CA ASP A 66 -8.46 -9.79 -3.23
C ASP A 66 -9.05 -10.26 -1.89
N GLU A 67 -9.23 -11.57 -1.70
CA GLU A 67 -9.71 -12.11 -0.43
C GLU A 67 -8.74 -11.87 0.75
N GLU A 68 -7.43 -11.82 0.48
CA GLU A 68 -6.42 -11.51 1.49
C GLU A 68 -6.46 -10.04 1.89
N PHE A 69 -6.58 -9.14 0.90
CA PHE A 69 -6.78 -7.71 1.14
C PHE A 69 -8.10 -7.45 1.87
N TRP A 70 -9.17 -8.15 1.51
CA TRP A 70 -10.46 -8.04 2.18
C TRP A 70 -10.37 -8.49 3.63
N THR A 71 -9.72 -9.63 3.89
CA THR A 71 -9.55 -10.14 5.26
C THR A 71 -8.67 -9.21 6.09
N ALA A 72 -7.63 -8.62 5.50
CA ALA A 72 -6.81 -7.59 6.15
C ALA A 72 -7.64 -6.35 6.52
N ALA A 73 -8.49 -5.87 5.61
CA ALA A 73 -9.39 -4.74 5.86
C ALA A 73 -10.42 -5.06 6.96
N TRP A 74 -11.01 -6.26 6.93
CA TRP A 74 -11.93 -6.74 7.96
C TRP A 74 -11.28 -6.80 9.34
N LEU A 75 -10.04 -7.30 9.42
CA LEU A 75 -9.29 -7.40 10.67
C LEU A 75 -9.03 -6.02 11.30
N ARG A 76 -8.79 -4.99 10.46
CA ARG A 76 -8.65 -3.59 10.91
C ARG A 76 -9.97 -3.04 11.42
N ALA A 77 -11.06 -3.34 10.71
CA ALA A 77 -12.40 -2.96 11.14
C ALA A 77 -12.71 -3.56 12.52
N GLU A 78 -12.48 -4.85 12.71
CA GLU A 78 -12.67 -5.51 14.01
C GLU A 78 -11.85 -4.82 15.10
N SER A 79 -10.55 -4.61 14.86
CA SER A 79 -9.65 -3.97 15.81
C SER A 79 -10.08 -2.52 16.15
N HIS A 80 -10.58 -1.76 15.17
CA HIS A 80 -11.06 -0.39 15.36
C HIS A 80 -12.28 -0.30 16.29
N TRP A 81 -13.14 -1.30 16.26
CA TRP A 81 -14.41 -1.33 17.00
C TRP A 81 -14.34 -2.15 18.30
N GLU A 82 -13.21 -2.78 18.63
CA GLU A 82 -13.05 -3.60 19.85
C GLU A 82 -13.31 -2.86 21.17
N GLY A 83 -13.05 -1.56 21.22
CA GLY A 83 -13.21 -0.72 22.41
C GLY A 83 -14.59 -0.06 22.55
N LYS A 84 -15.54 -0.30 21.64
CA LYS A 84 -16.85 0.36 21.60
C LYS A 84 -18.01 -0.64 21.78
N PRO A 85 -18.13 -1.31 22.94
CA PRO A 85 -19.25 -2.19 23.20
C PRO A 85 -20.55 -1.39 23.35
N GLY A 86 -21.59 -1.74 22.61
CA GLY A 86 -22.94 -1.18 22.80
C GLY A 86 -23.53 -0.38 21.64
N GLU A 87 -22.77 -0.13 20.57
CA GLU A 87 -23.34 0.49 19.37
C GLU A 87 -24.24 -0.48 18.60
N ARG A 88 -25.50 -0.09 18.37
CA ARG A 88 -26.41 -0.82 17.49
C ARG A 88 -25.85 -0.79 16.06
N HIS A 89 -26.00 -1.88 15.32
CA HIS A 89 -25.50 -2.04 13.94
C HIS A 89 -23.97 -1.99 13.77
N ILE A 90 -23.20 -2.37 14.81
CA ILE A 90 -21.74 -2.43 14.74
C ILE A 90 -21.23 -3.22 13.53
N ASP A 91 -21.95 -4.28 13.13
CA ASP A 91 -21.57 -5.10 11.97
C ASP A 91 -21.74 -4.37 10.63
N ASN A 92 -22.74 -3.48 10.51
CA ASN A 92 -22.88 -2.62 9.34
C ASN A 92 -21.76 -1.59 9.26
N PHE A 93 -21.38 -1.00 10.39
CA PHE A 93 -20.26 -0.07 10.46
C PHE A 93 -18.93 -0.74 10.17
N LYS A 94 -18.68 -1.94 10.72
CA LYS A 94 -17.51 -2.75 10.40
C LYS A 94 -17.42 -3.07 8.92
N ARG A 95 -18.52 -3.51 8.31
CA ARG A 95 -18.57 -3.80 6.88
C ARG A 95 -18.26 -2.58 6.04
N LYS A 96 -18.90 -1.44 6.30
CA LYS A 96 -18.64 -0.19 5.59
C LYS A 96 -17.19 0.27 5.74
N PHE A 97 -16.63 0.15 6.95
CA PHE A 97 -15.23 0.46 7.22
C PHE A 97 -14.29 -0.49 6.47
N ALA A 98 -14.57 -1.79 6.49
CA ALA A 98 -13.78 -2.79 5.79
C ALA A 98 -13.81 -2.58 4.27
N GLU A 99 -14.94 -2.21 3.69
CA GLU A 99 -15.05 -1.86 2.26
C GLU A 99 -14.18 -0.65 1.90
N GLN A 100 -14.19 0.39 2.74
CA GLN A 100 -13.36 1.58 2.54
C GLN A 100 -11.88 1.25 2.65
N GLU A 101 -11.49 0.50 3.68
CA GLU A 101 -10.11 0.06 3.89
C GLU A 101 -9.63 -0.85 2.76
N PHE A 102 -10.44 -1.80 2.32
CA PHE A 102 -10.12 -2.69 1.21
C PHE A 102 -9.77 -1.91 -0.07
N ASN A 103 -10.63 -0.94 -0.42
CA ASN A 103 -10.39 -0.07 -1.57
C ASN A 103 -9.18 0.83 -1.37
N ALA A 104 -8.93 1.33 -0.16
CA ALA A 104 -7.77 2.16 0.15
C ALA A 104 -6.46 1.37 0.06
N ILE A 105 -6.40 0.14 0.60
CA ILE A 105 -5.22 -0.73 0.53
C ILE A 105 -4.91 -1.07 -0.92
N LYS A 106 -5.91 -1.52 -1.70
CA LYS A 106 -5.72 -1.84 -3.12
C LYS A 106 -5.20 -0.66 -3.92
N ARG A 107 -5.71 0.56 -3.69
CA ARG A 107 -5.20 1.77 -4.34
C ARG A 107 -3.75 2.05 -3.98
N ARG A 108 -3.37 1.90 -2.70
CA ARG A 108 -1.99 2.10 -2.22
C ARG A 108 -1.02 1.06 -2.78
N CYS A 109 -1.44 -0.21 -2.89
CA CYS A 109 -0.61 -1.29 -3.42
C CYS A 109 -0.44 -1.26 -4.95
N ARG A 110 -1.43 -0.74 -5.69
CA ARG A 110 -1.36 -0.56 -7.15
C ARG A 110 -0.36 0.52 -7.58
N GLY A 111 0.06 1.41 -6.67
CA GLY A 111 1.15 2.35 -6.90
C GLY A 111 0.87 3.35 -8.03
N GLN A 112 -0.01 4.32 -7.79
CA GLN A 112 -0.15 5.48 -8.68
C GLN A 112 0.79 6.65 -8.33
N HIS A 113 1.52 6.56 -7.21
CA HIS A 113 2.42 7.59 -6.70
C HIS A 113 3.76 6.92 -6.32
N TRP A 114 4.85 7.69 -6.18
CA TRP A 114 6.24 7.19 -6.08
C TRP A 114 6.56 6.40 -4.79
N GLN A 115 5.53 5.97 -4.06
CA GLN A 115 5.61 5.21 -2.82
C GLN A 115 4.69 3.99 -2.93
N LYS A 116 5.25 2.86 -3.37
CA LYS A 116 4.52 1.59 -3.43
C LYS A 116 4.36 1.04 -2.01
N CYS A 117 3.11 0.90 -1.56
CA CYS A 117 2.77 0.27 -0.28
C CYS A 117 2.64 -1.24 -0.48
N ARG A 118 3.25 -2.03 0.40
CA ARG A 118 3.12 -3.50 0.42
C ARG A 118 2.24 -3.86 1.61
N CYS A 119 1.20 -4.66 1.36
CA CYS A 119 0.34 -5.21 2.39
C CYS A 119 0.84 -6.61 2.72
N MET A 120 1.40 -6.76 3.92
CA MET A 120 1.85 -8.03 4.45
C MET A 120 0.74 -8.64 5.30
N ILE A 121 0.57 -9.95 5.20
CA ILE A 121 -0.36 -10.73 6.00
C ILE A 121 0.41 -11.82 6.75
N THR A 122 -0.13 -12.20 7.91
CA THR A 122 0.28 -13.41 8.61
C THR A 122 -0.83 -14.42 8.51
N VAL A 123 -0.53 -15.60 7.99
CA VAL A 123 -1.45 -16.74 7.88
C VAL A 123 -1.06 -17.82 8.89
N LYS A 124 -2.07 -18.48 9.47
CA LYS A 124 -1.90 -19.70 10.26
C LYS A 124 -1.68 -20.87 9.30
N LYS A 125 -0.64 -21.66 9.51
CA LYS A 125 -0.35 -22.88 8.73
C LYS A 125 -1.51 -23.86 8.85
N GLU A 126 -1.80 -24.62 7.80
CA GLU A 126 -2.76 -25.73 7.90
C GLU A 126 -2.21 -26.82 8.82
N GLU A 127 -3.05 -27.32 9.73
CA GLU A 127 -2.75 -28.51 10.52
C GLU A 127 -3.10 -29.75 9.70
N ARG A 128 -2.42 -30.88 9.93
CA ARG A 128 -2.68 -32.13 9.19
C ARG A 128 -4.18 -32.46 9.27
N ASN A 129 -4.86 -32.40 8.12
CA ASN A 129 -6.29 -32.67 7.88
C ASN A 129 -7.30 -31.52 8.07
N VAL A 130 -6.87 -30.30 8.44
CA VAL A 130 -7.79 -29.14 8.56
C VAL A 130 -7.46 -28.10 7.49
N LYS A 131 -8.25 -28.13 6.40
CA LYS A 131 -8.20 -27.08 5.37
C LYS A 131 -8.82 -25.79 5.91
N ARG A 132 -8.13 -24.66 5.73
CA ARG A 132 -8.63 -23.34 6.17
C ARG A 132 -8.97 -22.49 4.95
N THR A 133 -10.07 -21.74 5.04
CA THR A 133 -10.33 -20.67 4.06
C THR A 133 -9.38 -19.51 4.33
N ILE A 134 -9.15 -18.67 3.31
CA ILE A 134 -8.32 -17.46 3.44
C ILE A 134 -8.75 -16.64 4.67
N LEU A 135 -10.06 -16.43 4.81
CA LEU A 135 -10.66 -15.63 5.88
C LEU A 135 -10.33 -16.18 7.28
N LYS A 136 -10.31 -17.50 7.44
CA LYS A 136 -10.04 -18.15 8.73
C LYS A 136 -8.54 -18.34 8.99
N SER A 137 -7.71 -18.19 7.97
CA SER A 137 -6.26 -18.38 8.06
C SER A 137 -5.52 -17.12 8.48
N ILE A 138 -5.96 -15.94 8.06
CA ILE A 138 -5.25 -14.69 8.31
C ILE A 138 -5.48 -14.22 9.75
N VAL A 139 -4.38 -13.98 10.45
CA VAL A 139 -4.36 -13.60 11.87
C VAL A 139 -3.65 -12.27 12.12
N GLY A 140 -2.97 -11.72 11.12
CA GLY A 140 -2.29 -10.43 11.22
C GLY A 140 -2.15 -9.74 9.86
N THR A 141 -2.08 -8.41 9.90
CA THR A 141 -1.86 -7.54 8.73
C THR A 141 -0.90 -6.41 9.09
N LEU A 142 -0.04 -6.03 8.15
CA LEU A 142 0.95 -4.97 8.27
C LEU A 142 1.11 -4.27 6.93
N ASP A 143 0.93 -2.96 6.90
CA ASP A 143 1.18 -2.15 5.69
C ASP A 143 2.49 -1.39 5.85
N PHE A 144 3.44 -1.61 4.94
CA PHE A 144 4.69 -0.86 4.93
C PHE A 144 5.02 -0.28 3.55
N SER A 145 5.75 0.83 3.52
CA SER A 145 6.25 1.46 2.30
C SER A 145 7.64 2.04 2.56
N ILE A 146 8.54 1.91 1.60
CA ILE A 146 9.81 2.65 1.60
C ILE A 146 9.55 4.02 0.99
N ARG A 147 9.88 5.08 1.71
CA ARG A 147 9.67 6.47 1.31
C ARG A 147 10.99 7.23 1.28
N HIS A 148 10.98 8.35 0.59
CA HIS A 148 12.09 9.29 0.51
C HIS A 148 11.77 10.51 1.36
N LEU A 149 12.77 11.03 2.07
CA LEU A 149 12.65 12.36 2.69
C LEU A 149 12.49 13.42 1.60
N LEU A 150 11.52 14.31 1.79
CA LEU A 150 11.33 15.48 0.96
C LEU A 150 12.38 16.55 1.31
N HIS A 151 12.55 17.53 0.42
CA HIS A 151 13.48 18.62 0.66
C HIS A 151 13.07 19.39 1.93
N GLY A 152 13.99 19.49 2.89
CA GLY A 152 13.75 20.12 4.20
C GLY A 152 13.28 19.16 5.30
N GLU A 153 12.98 17.90 4.99
CA GLU A 153 12.74 16.86 6.00
C GLU A 153 14.08 16.27 6.49
N SER A 154 14.23 16.12 7.80
CA SER A 154 15.39 15.46 8.44
C SER A 154 14.92 14.52 9.55
N PHE A 155 15.75 13.57 9.96
CA PHE A 155 15.44 12.75 11.11
C PHE A 155 15.46 13.59 12.40
N PRO A 156 14.56 13.31 13.37
CA PRO A 156 14.59 14.00 14.66
C PRO A 156 15.96 13.87 15.33
N GLY A 157 16.54 15.00 15.76
CA GLY A 157 17.86 15.04 16.40
C GLY A 157 19.05 15.12 15.43
N GLU A 158 18.81 15.13 14.13
CA GLU A 158 19.84 15.41 13.13
C GLU A 158 20.12 16.94 13.12
N LEU A 159 21.24 17.34 13.72
CA LEU A 159 21.67 18.75 13.71
C LEU A 159 21.93 19.17 12.26
N GLY A 160 21.14 20.14 11.79
CA GLY A 160 21.07 20.53 10.38
C GLY A 160 22.44 20.72 9.74
N LYS A 161 22.72 19.94 8.69
CA LYS A 161 23.83 20.27 7.79
C LYS A 161 23.53 21.63 7.15
N PRO A 162 24.51 22.53 7.02
CA PRO A 162 24.26 23.88 6.53
C PRO A 162 23.60 23.83 5.15
N LEU A 163 22.71 24.80 4.91
CA LEU A 163 22.05 25.13 3.64
C LEU A 163 23.08 25.45 2.53
N SER A 164 23.90 24.49 2.14
CA SER A 164 24.69 24.58 0.92
C SER A 164 24.03 23.65 -0.09
N CYS A 165 23.31 24.29 -1.02
CA CYS A 165 22.83 23.65 -2.23
C CYS A 165 24.03 23.12 -3.00
N SER A 166 24.38 21.87 -2.75
CA SER A 166 25.26 21.12 -3.61
C SER A 166 24.38 20.15 -4.38
N ILE A 167 24.24 20.40 -5.69
CA ILE A 167 23.77 19.43 -6.67
C ILE A 167 24.87 18.38 -6.82
N HIS A 168 25.16 17.66 -5.73
CA HIS A 168 25.79 16.38 -5.78
C HIS A 168 24.69 15.38 -5.46
N THR A 169 24.60 14.35 -6.28
CA THR A 169 23.70 13.19 -6.20
C THR A 169 23.89 12.44 -4.87
N ALA A 170 23.55 13.08 -3.76
CA ALA A 170 23.54 12.52 -2.44
C ALA A 170 22.26 11.69 -2.32
N ASN A 171 22.43 10.41 -2.01
CA ASN A 171 21.34 9.47 -1.70
C ASN A 171 20.20 10.19 -0.98
N ILE A 172 19.05 10.33 -1.64
CA ILE A 172 17.84 10.82 -0.97
C ILE A 172 17.56 9.82 0.15
N ASN A 173 17.76 10.24 1.39
CA ASN A 173 17.61 9.40 2.57
C ASN A 173 16.24 8.70 2.53
N LYS A 174 16.27 7.37 2.62
CA LYS A 174 15.07 6.53 2.63
C LYS A 174 14.67 6.21 4.06
N TYR A 175 13.38 6.07 4.29
CA TYR A 175 12.84 5.58 5.55
C TYR A 175 11.72 4.55 5.31
N GLY A 176 11.59 3.61 6.24
CA GLY A 176 10.50 2.65 6.26
C GLY A 176 9.32 3.27 7.00
N TYR A 177 8.18 3.37 6.32
CA TYR A 177 6.94 3.85 6.92
C TYR A 177 5.98 2.68 7.14
N VAL A 178 5.65 2.41 8.39
CA VAL A 178 4.63 1.44 8.79
C VAL A 178 3.32 2.19 9.04
N SER A 179 2.33 1.97 8.18
CA SER A 179 1.06 2.71 8.22
C SER A 179 -0.04 2.00 9.00
N ASN A 180 0.05 0.68 9.14
CA ASN A 180 -0.92 -0.12 9.86
C ASN A 180 -0.25 -1.41 10.35
N LEU A 181 -0.58 -1.84 11.57
CA LEU A 181 -0.24 -3.15 12.09
C LEU A 181 -1.40 -3.63 12.97
N CYS A 182 -2.08 -4.70 12.55
CA CYS A 182 -3.19 -5.29 13.31
C CYS A 182 -2.99 -6.79 13.47
N VAL A 183 -3.32 -7.30 14.65
CA VAL A 183 -3.32 -8.73 14.97
C VAL A 183 -4.66 -9.11 15.57
N ALA A 184 -5.24 -10.20 15.08
CA ALA A 184 -6.50 -10.75 15.55
C ALA A 184 -6.47 -10.92 17.06
N LYS A 185 -7.56 -10.54 17.73
CA LYS A 185 -7.68 -10.59 19.20
C LYS A 185 -7.30 -11.96 19.77
N SER A 186 -7.73 -13.04 19.11
CA SER A 186 -7.44 -14.44 19.48
C SER A 186 -5.97 -14.85 19.27
N ALA A 187 -5.21 -14.10 18.47
CA ALA A 187 -3.82 -14.40 18.11
C ALA A 187 -2.81 -13.43 18.74
N ARG A 188 -3.27 -12.47 19.56
CA ARG A 188 -2.39 -11.55 20.30
C ARG A 188 -1.51 -12.29 21.30
N ARG A 189 -0.39 -11.66 21.65
CA ARG A 189 0.63 -12.22 22.57
C ARG A 189 1.29 -13.51 22.07
N GLN A 190 1.18 -13.81 20.77
CA GLN A 190 1.88 -14.92 20.11
C GLN A 190 3.07 -14.42 19.26
N SER A 191 3.62 -13.26 19.59
CA SER A 191 4.76 -12.63 18.90
C SER A 191 4.55 -12.32 17.41
N ILE A 192 3.31 -12.34 16.90
CA ILE A 192 2.99 -12.10 15.49
C ILE A 192 3.45 -10.70 15.06
N ALA A 193 3.05 -9.66 15.81
CA ALA A 193 3.40 -8.28 15.50
C ALA A 193 4.92 -8.06 15.39
N SER A 194 5.68 -8.56 16.37
CA SER A 194 7.14 -8.44 16.39
C SER A 194 7.79 -9.17 15.21
N ASN A 195 7.33 -10.37 14.87
CA ASN A 195 7.83 -11.11 13.72
C ASN A 195 7.48 -10.44 12.38
N MET A 196 6.27 -9.86 12.27
CA MET A 196 5.90 -9.08 11.07
C MET A 196 6.79 -7.86 10.89
N LEU A 197 7.08 -7.13 11.97
CA LEU A 197 7.99 -5.98 11.94
C LEU A 197 9.41 -6.40 11.56
N TYR A 198 9.94 -7.46 12.18
CA TYR A 198 11.24 -8.02 11.82
C TYR A 198 11.30 -8.41 10.34
N PHE A 199 10.25 -9.06 9.85
CA PHE A 199 10.17 -9.46 8.45
C PHE A 199 10.24 -8.28 7.49
N VAL A 200 9.45 -7.22 7.73
CA VAL A 200 9.47 -6.05 6.83
C VAL A 200 10.77 -5.26 6.93
N MET A 201 11.46 -5.29 8.07
CA MET A 201 12.79 -4.70 8.20
C MET A 201 13.80 -5.42 7.32
N GLU A 202 13.85 -6.75 7.37
CA GLU A 202 14.75 -7.54 6.52
C GLU A 202 14.38 -7.43 5.03
N LEU A 203 13.08 -7.35 4.73
CA LEU A 203 12.59 -7.10 3.38
C LEU A 203 12.99 -5.70 2.88
N ALA A 204 12.94 -4.68 3.72
CA ALA A 204 13.36 -3.32 3.35
C ALA A 204 14.88 -3.22 3.12
N ARG A 205 15.68 -3.93 3.93
CA ARG A 205 17.15 -3.99 3.78
C ARG A 205 17.56 -4.67 2.47
N SER A 206 16.83 -5.71 2.07
CA SER A 206 17.06 -6.42 0.81
C SER A 206 16.54 -5.64 -0.41
N ASP A 207 15.36 -5.01 -0.33
CA ASP A 207 14.76 -4.24 -1.43
C ASP A 207 15.48 -2.93 -1.73
N GLY A 208 16.13 -2.32 -0.75
CA GLY A 208 16.64 -0.97 -0.97
C GLY A 208 17.67 -0.48 0.02
N LYS A 209 18.82 -1.15 0.14
CA LYS A 209 20.06 -0.66 0.82
C LYS A 209 19.77 0.40 1.91
N MET A 210 18.99 0.00 2.90
CA MET A 210 19.00 0.60 4.23
C MET A 210 20.19 0.06 5.00
#